data_AF-B6K3D2-F1
#
_entry.id   AF-B6K3D2-F1
#
_cell.length_a   1.000
_cell.length_b   1.000
_cell.length_c   1.000
_cell.angle_alpha   90.00
_cell.angle_beta   90.00
_cell.angle_gamma   90.00
#
_symmetry.space_group_name_H-M   'P 1'
#
loop_
_entity.id
_entity.type
_entity.pdbx_description
1 polymer ?
#
loop_
_entity_poly.entity_id
_entity_poly.type
_entity_poly.pdbx_seq_one_letter_code
_entity_poly.pdbx_strand_id
1 'polypeptide(L)'
;MGLLKKYCDARNIPESISYMNQALRAKDLLGKETLRFSGNTDDVCLSINIMYTLLRQASSEFEEKETLLSVLKQKELQISAQSNTIAKLELRLKTAQEELNVSREKCSQQTRENLRLREKNKSLTTLLEKSNTTLQAAKNQLSVALRRREQQMESLKGNYSSVQRRKEKKMVSMMSVKSQDKPYPYPPVLPHAMNEDEDDNDNTTPESLQLQQESISALSSVAESLTRQNTHLYQCIEEAVAELDRLLQPAILARRLQLCVQQQTKNAAVLDAKLHKRIALVRELLTEEKYVSIDEVTPLQEELRLQLSDITKLKTENEQLRHTLTQLSTAEVTNTKLHDAILNTPKPKLDASPIRIITPSNVLSLRHLTEPTNCKVEPTD
;
A
#
# COMPACT_ATOMS: atom_id res chain seq x y z
N MET A 1 23.62 -4.60 -82.11
CA MET A 1 22.60 -5.15 -83.03
C MET A 1 22.67 -6.68 -82.92
N GLY A 2 22.01 -7.25 -81.91
CA GLY A 2 21.93 -8.70 -81.78
C GLY A 2 21.05 -9.26 -82.89
N LEU A 3 21.48 -10.34 -83.55
CA LEU A 3 20.68 -11.07 -84.52
C LEU A 3 19.34 -11.46 -83.88
N LEU A 4 18.26 -10.79 -84.28
CA LEU A 4 16.89 -11.18 -83.93
C LEU A 4 16.69 -12.63 -84.38
N LYS A 5 16.51 -13.52 -83.40
CA LYS A 5 16.26 -14.94 -83.65
C LYS A 5 14.99 -15.05 -84.48
N LYS A 6 15.11 -15.44 -85.75
CA LYS A 6 13.98 -15.55 -86.68
C LYS A 6 13.04 -16.65 -86.21
N TYR A 7 11.77 -16.32 -86.09
CA TYR A 7 10.69 -17.23 -85.72
C TYR A 7 10.09 -17.92 -86.97
N CYS A 8 9.97 -17.17 -88.05
CA CYS A 8 9.48 -17.63 -89.35
C CYS A 8 10.61 -17.64 -90.39
N ASP A 9 10.71 -18.76 -91.12
CA ASP A 9 11.57 -19.04 -92.26
C ASP A 9 10.73 -19.69 -93.38
N ALA A 10 11.26 -19.78 -94.59
CA ALA A 10 10.52 -20.28 -95.77
C ALA A 10 9.88 -21.68 -95.61
N ARG A 11 10.37 -22.48 -94.65
CA ARG A 11 9.90 -23.85 -94.39
C ARG A 11 8.73 -23.92 -93.39
N ASN A 12 8.53 -22.91 -92.55
CA ASN A 12 7.54 -22.95 -91.45
C ASN A 12 6.50 -21.82 -91.53
N ILE A 13 6.34 -21.21 -92.71
CA ILE A 13 5.33 -20.16 -92.98
C ILE A 13 3.90 -20.58 -92.57
N PRO A 14 3.36 -21.74 -92.99
CA PRO A 14 1.97 -22.08 -92.66
C PRO A 14 1.73 -22.25 -91.15
N GLU A 15 2.70 -22.83 -90.43
CA GLU A 15 2.65 -22.98 -88.97
C GLU A 15 2.75 -21.63 -88.26
N SER A 16 3.65 -20.77 -88.73
CA SER A 16 3.85 -19.43 -88.17
C SER A 16 2.62 -18.53 -88.38
N ILE A 17 1.93 -18.65 -89.52
CA ILE A 17 0.65 -17.95 -89.79
C ILE A 17 -0.44 -18.46 -88.84
N SER A 18 -0.51 -19.78 -88.63
CA SER A 18 -1.50 -20.38 -87.72
C SER A 18 -1.29 -19.89 -86.28
N TYR A 19 -0.04 -19.91 -85.81
CA TYR A 19 0.34 -19.40 -84.49
C TYR A 19 0.00 -17.91 -84.34
N MET A 20 0.36 -17.08 -85.32
CA MET A 20 0.07 -15.63 -85.29
C MET A 20 -1.43 -15.35 -85.24
N ASN A 21 -2.23 -16.09 -86.02
CA ASN A 21 -3.68 -15.95 -85.99
C ASN A 21 -4.27 -16.35 -84.62
N GLN A 22 -3.77 -17.42 -84.00
CA GLN A 22 -4.20 -17.80 -82.65
C GLN A 22 -3.77 -16.77 -81.61
N ALA A 23 -2.53 -16.29 -81.66
CA ALA A 23 -1.98 -15.32 -80.72
C ALA A 23 -2.71 -13.96 -80.78
N LEU A 24 -3.05 -13.50 -82.00
CA LEU A 24 -3.79 -12.25 -82.18
C LEU A 24 -5.26 -12.39 -81.79
N ARG A 25 -5.89 -13.54 -82.04
CA ARG A 25 -7.26 -13.83 -81.54
C ARG A 25 -7.31 -13.93 -80.03
N ALA A 26 -6.32 -14.55 -79.39
CA ALA A 26 -6.25 -14.64 -77.93
C ALA A 26 -6.11 -13.27 -77.26
N LYS A 27 -5.64 -12.25 -77.98
CA LYS A 27 -5.59 -10.86 -77.54
C LYS A 27 -6.76 -9.99 -78.05
N ASP A 28 -7.78 -10.61 -78.66
CA ASP A 28 -8.93 -9.96 -79.29
C ASP A 28 -8.57 -8.89 -80.35
N LEU A 29 -7.37 -8.97 -80.93
CA LEU A 29 -6.90 -8.07 -81.99
C LEU A 29 -7.38 -8.51 -83.37
N LEU A 30 -7.80 -9.76 -83.50
CA LEU A 30 -8.33 -10.35 -84.72
C LEU A 30 -9.71 -10.97 -84.44
N GLY A 31 -10.71 -10.62 -85.24
CA GLY A 31 -12.05 -11.20 -85.14
C GLY A 31 -12.15 -12.62 -85.72
N LYS A 32 -13.28 -12.93 -86.37
CA LYS A 32 -13.49 -14.26 -87.01
C LYS A 32 -12.62 -14.49 -88.25
N GLU A 33 -12.04 -13.43 -88.80
CA GLU A 33 -11.20 -13.50 -90.00
C GLU A 33 -9.82 -14.09 -89.69
N THR A 34 -9.13 -14.57 -90.72
CA THR A 34 -7.75 -15.08 -90.63
C THR A 34 -6.84 -14.16 -91.43
N LEU A 35 -5.72 -13.73 -90.86
CA LEU A 35 -4.65 -13.06 -91.60
C LEU A 35 -4.20 -13.94 -92.76
N ARG A 36 -4.31 -13.39 -93.96
CA ARG A 36 -3.78 -13.98 -95.19
C ARG A 36 -2.68 -13.07 -95.69
N PHE A 37 -1.47 -13.62 -95.80
CA PHE A 37 -0.34 -12.91 -96.39
C PHE A 37 -0.28 -13.22 -97.87
N SER A 38 -0.25 -12.19 -98.71
CA SER A 38 -0.06 -12.30 -100.15
C SER A 38 1.24 -11.60 -100.53
N GLY A 39 2.19 -12.29 -101.17
CA GLY A 39 3.48 -11.73 -101.55
C GLY A 39 4.60 -12.76 -101.64
N ASN A 40 5.83 -12.27 -101.80
CA ASN A 40 7.03 -13.09 -101.87
C ASN A 40 7.32 -13.74 -100.50
N THR A 41 7.88 -14.96 -100.49
CA THR A 41 8.06 -15.75 -99.24
C THR A 41 8.89 -15.03 -98.19
N ASP A 42 9.84 -14.21 -98.64
CA ASP A 42 10.75 -13.46 -97.77
C ASP A 42 10.03 -12.31 -97.06
N ASP A 43 9.13 -11.60 -97.75
CA ASP A 43 8.35 -10.49 -97.19
C ASP A 43 7.30 -10.99 -96.18
N VAL A 44 6.71 -12.17 -96.46
CA VAL A 44 5.79 -12.85 -95.54
C VAL A 44 6.51 -13.26 -94.26
N CYS A 45 7.69 -13.90 -94.38
CA CYS A 45 8.50 -14.26 -93.22
C CYS A 45 8.92 -13.02 -92.40
N LEU A 46 9.32 -11.94 -93.08
CA LEU A 46 9.72 -10.68 -92.43
C LEU A 46 8.55 -10.08 -91.62
N SER A 47 7.37 -10.00 -92.23
CA SER A 47 6.17 -9.47 -91.58
C SER A 47 5.78 -10.28 -90.35
N ILE A 48 5.79 -11.61 -90.46
CA ILE A 48 5.49 -12.52 -89.33
C ILE A 48 6.50 -12.36 -88.21
N ASN A 49 7.80 -12.26 -88.54
CA ASN A 49 8.85 -12.04 -87.54
C ASN A 49 8.71 -10.71 -86.81
N ILE A 50 8.32 -9.64 -87.51
CA ILE A 50 8.04 -8.33 -86.91
C ILE A 50 6.84 -8.42 -85.97
N MET A 51 5.73 -9.01 -86.41
CA MET A 51 4.56 -9.13 -85.53
C MET A 51 4.81 -10.03 -84.32
N TYR A 52 5.57 -11.11 -84.49
CA TYR A 52 5.98 -11.97 -83.39
C TYR A 52 6.83 -11.22 -82.35
N THR A 53 7.77 -10.40 -82.80
CA THR A 53 8.62 -9.60 -81.90
C THR A 53 7.83 -8.52 -81.18
N LEU A 54 6.91 -7.83 -81.87
CA LEU A 54 6.01 -6.85 -81.25
C LEU A 54 5.07 -7.50 -80.22
N LEU A 55 4.49 -8.66 -80.53
CA LEU A 55 3.63 -9.40 -79.59
C LEU A 55 4.39 -9.84 -78.35
N ARG A 56 5.63 -10.32 -78.53
CA ARG A 56 6.47 -10.76 -77.42
C ARG A 56 6.90 -9.58 -76.55
N GLN A 57 7.30 -8.47 -77.16
CA GLN A 57 7.65 -7.25 -76.44
C GLN A 57 6.45 -6.73 -75.64
N ALA A 58 5.26 -6.63 -76.25
CA ALA A 58 4.05 -6.21 -75.54
C ALA A 58 3.66 -7.14 -74.38
N SER A 59 3.96 -8.44 -74.49
CA SER A 59 3.71 -9.39 -73.39
C SER A 59 4.72 -9.20 -72.25
N SER A 60 6.00 -8.99 -72.57
CA SER A 60 7.05 -8.66 -71.59
C SER A 60 6.73 -7.36 -70.86
N GLU A 61 6.33 -6.32 -71.58
CA GLU A 61 5.95 -5.02 -71.00
C GLU A 61 4.71 -5.15 -70.09
N PHE A 62 3.75 -6.00 -70.46
CA PHE A 62 2.59 -6.28 -69.62
C PHE A 62 2.98 -7.03 -68.33
N GLU A 63 3.82 -8.05 -68.43
CA GLU A 63 4.35 -8.78 -67.27
C GLU A 63 5.13 -7.84 -66.33
N GLU A 64 6.03 -7.01 -66.88
CA GLU A 64 6.76 -6.00 -66.11
C GLU A 64 5.80 -5.03 -65.41
N LYS A 65 4.75 -4.56 -66.10
CA LYS A 65 3.74 -3.68 -65.50
C LYS A 65 2.97 -4.37 -64.36
N GLU A 66 2.54 -5.62 -64.54
CA GLU A 66 1.87 -6.41 -63.50
C GLU A 66 2.78 -6.61 -62.28
N THR A 67 4.07 -6.92 -62.50
CA THR A 67 5.02 -7.03 -61.39
C THR A 67 5.18 -5.70 -60.65
N LEU A 68 5.32 -4.58 -61.36
CA LEU A 68 5.41 -3.25 -60.74
C LEU A 68 4.14 -2.89 -59.96
N LEU A 69 2.95 -3.20 -60.50
CA LEU A 69 1.68 -3.01 -59.78
C LEU A 69 1.59 -3.86 -58.51
N SER A 70 2.09 -5.10 -58.56
CA SER A 70 2.14 -5.97 -57.38
C SER A 70 3.07 -5.42 -56.30
N VAL A 71 4.24 -4.89 -56.70
CA VAL A 71 5.20 -4.26 -55.77
C VAL A 71 4.60 -2.98 -55.18
N LEU A 72 3.93 -2.15 -55.98
CA LEU A 72 3.26 -0.94 -55.49
C LEU A 72 2.20 -1.27 -54.43
N LYS A 73 1.32 -2.25 -54.69
CA LYS A 73 0.33 -2.70 -53.69
C LYS A 73 0.99 -3.22 -52.42
N GLN A 74 2.08 -3.97 -52.54
CA GLN A 74 2.82 -4.45 -51.38
C GLN A 74 3.44 -3.29 -50.58
N LYS A 75 3.98 -2.27 -51.27
CA LYS A 75 4.54 -1.07 -50.64
C LYS A 75 3.46 -0.24 -49.95
N GLU A 76 2.29 -0.08 -50.55
CA GLU A 76 1.15 0.60 -49.91
C GLU A 76 0.73 -0.11 -48.61
N LEU A 77 0.65 -1.45 -48.62
CA LEU A 77 0.36 -2.23 -47.42
C LEU A 77 1.44 -2.07 -46.35
N GLN A 78 2.72 -2.07 -46.74
CA GLN A 78 3.84 -1.84 -45.82
C GLN A 78 3.78 -0.44 -45.20
N ILE A 79 3.52 0.60 -46.00
CA ILE A 79 3.39 1.98 -45.54
C ILE A 79 2.22 2.12 -44.56
N SER A 80 1.06 1.51 -44.87
CA SER A 80 -0.08 1.49 -43.96
C SER A 80 0.24 0.81 -42.63
N ALA A 81 0.91 -0.35 -42.66
CA ALA A 81 1.34 -1.04 -41.45
C ALA A 81 2.35 -0.23 -40.62
N GLN A 82 3.30 0.42 -41.27
CA GLN A 82 4.27 1.31 -40.63
C GLN A 82 3.60 2.54 -40.02
N SER A 83 2.68 3.19 -40.74
CA SER A 83 1.89 4.32 -40.25
C SER A 83 1.09 3.97 -39.00
N ASN A 84 0.42 2.81 -39.00
CA ASN A 84 -0.28 2.30 -37.82
C ASN A 84 0.67 2.04 -36.64
N THR A 85 1.89 1.58 -36.91
CA THR A 85 2.90 1.35 -35.88
C THR A 85 3.42 2.67 -35.30
N ILE A 86 3.66 3.67 -36.15
CA ILE A 86 4.04 5.03 -35.76
C ILE A 86 2.98 5.63 -34.85
N ALA A 87 1.70 5.59 -35.26
CA ALA A 87 0.59 6.12 -34.44
C ALA A 87 0.51 5.47 -33.06
N LYS A 88 0.74 4.15 -32.97
CA LYS A 88 0.80 3.43 -31.67
C LYS A 88 1.99 3.89 -30.82
N LEU A 89 3.16 4.10 -31.42
CA LEU A 89 4.34 4.57 -30.72
C LEU A 89 4.20 6.02 -30.24
N GLU A 90 3.60 6.89 -31.05
CA GLU A 90 3.28 8.28 -30.67
C GLU A 90 2.32 8.33 -29.48
N LEU A 91 1.29 7.47 -29.47
CA LEU A 91 0.37 7.37 -28.33
C LEU A 91 1.12 6.94 -27.06
N ARG A 92 1.97 5.90 -27.15
CA ARG A 92 2.79 5.45 -26.01
C ARG A 92 3.76 6.51 -25.51
N LEU A 93 4.33 7.31 -26.41
CA LEU A 93 5.21 8.41 -26.04
C LEU A 93 4.43 9.48 -25.27
N LYS A 94 3.24 9.84 -25.75
CA LYS A 94 2.35 10.79 -25.03
C LYS A 94 1.98 10.29 -23.64
N THR A 95 1.58 9.02 -23.49
CA THR A 95 1.24 8.46 -22.18
C THR A 95 2.45 8.45 -21.23
N ALA A 96 3.61 8.03 -21.71
CA ALA A 96 4.84 8.04 -20.90
C ALA A 96 5.22 9.47 -20.48
N GLN A 97 4.96 10.47 -21.33
CA GLN A 97 5.25 11.87 -21.01
C GLN A 97 4.24 12.45 -20.00
N GLU A 98 2.97 12.06 -20.06
CA GLU A 98 1.98 12.37 -19.03
C GLU A 98 2.38 11.77 -17.67
N GLU A 99 2.75 10.49 -17.64
CA GLU A 99 3.21 9.79 -16.43
C GLU A 99 4.46 10.45 -15.82
N LEU A 100 5.42 10.84 -16.66
CA LEU A 100 6.63 11.52 -16.22
C LEU A 100 6.32 12.89 -15.59
N ASN A 101 5.34 13.63 -16.13
CA ASN A 101 4.91 14.90 -15.55
C ASN A 101 4.23 14.70 -14.20
N VAL A 102 3.31 13.73 -14.09
CA VAL A 102 2.66 13.38 -12.81
C VAL A 102 3.70 12.96 -11.76
N SER A 103 4.69 12.15 -12.15
CA SER A 103 5.76 11.74 -11.25
C SER A 103 6.62 12.92 -10.79
N ARG A 104 6.92 13.89 -11.68
CA ARG A 104 7.63 15.12 -11.31
C ARG A 104 6.83 15.97 -10.33
N GLU A 105 5.53 16.11 -10.53
CA GLU A 105 4.65 16.84 -9.62
C GLU A 105 4.61 16.18 -8.24
N LYS A 106 4.43 14.84 -8.18
CA LYS A 106 4.46 14.07 -6.93
C LYS A 106 5.80 14.24 -6.21
N CYS A 107 6.91 14.17 -6.93
CA CYS A 107 8.25 14.39 -6.36
C CYS A 107 8.41 15.81 -5.81
N SER A 108 7.89 16.82 -6.51
CA SER A 108 7.88 18.21 -6.02
C SER A 108 7.06 18.37 -4.74
N GLN A 109 5.86 17.77 -4.69
CA GLN A 109 4.99 17.78 -3.52
C GLN A 109 5.66 17.10 -2.32
N GLN A 110 6.19 15.89 -2.50
CA GLN A 110 6.92 15.16 -1.47
C GLN A 110 8.14 15.93 -0.96
N THR A 111 8.86 16.61 -1.84
CA THR A 111 10.00 17.46 -1.45
C THR A 111 9.55 18.62 -0.55
N ARG A 112 8.44 19.29 -0.90
CA ARG A 112 7.86 20.37 -0.08
C ARG A 112 7.36 19.85 1.26
N GLU A 113 6.74 18.68 1.29
CA GLU A 113 6.28 18.05 2.53
C GLU A 113 7.45 17.68 3.43
N ASN A 114 8.52 17.09 2.86
CA ASN A 114 9.72 16.74 3.61
C ASN A 114 10.38 17.98 4.24
N LEU A 115 10.42 19.11 3.52
CA LEU A 115 10.88 20.39 4.07
C LEU A 115 10.02 20.84 5.26
N ARG A 116 8.69 20.80 5.12
CA ARG A 116 7.77 21.13 6.23
C ARG A 116 7.95 20.21 7.43
N LEU A 117 8.11 18.90 7.20
CA LEU A 117 8.35 17.93 8.27
C LEU A 117 9.70 18.18 8.97
N ARG A 118 10.74 18.56 8.23
CA ARG A 118 12.03 18.96 8.82
C ARG A 118 11.92 20.22 9.69
N GLU A 119 11.15 21.21 9.24
CA GLU A 119 10.88 22.41 10.04
C GLU A 119 10.10 22.08 11.32
N LYS A 120 9.05 21.25 11.21
CA LYS A 120 8.30 20.76 12.38
C LYS A 120 9.21 19.98 13.34
N ASN A 121 10.06 19.09 12.83
CA ASN A 121 10.98 18.31 13.64
C ASN A 121 11.95 19.23 14.41
N LYS A 122 12.55 20.22 13.74
CA LYS A 122 13.36 21.26 14.41
C LYS A 122 12.59 22.01 15.50
N SER A 123 11.33 22.36 15.26
CA SER A 123 10.51 23.02 16.28
C SER A 123 10.28 22.12 17.49
N LEU A 124 9.99 20.83 17.27
CA LEU A 124 9.80 19.85 18.33
C LEU A 124 11.09 19.59 19.12
N THR A 125 12.25 19.52 18.47
CA THR A 125 13.53 19.35 19.17
C THR A 125 13.82 20.55 20.07
N THR A 126 13.58 21.78 19.59
CA THR A 126 13.74 22.98 20.45
C THR A 126 12.76 23.02 21.62
N LEU A 127 11.54 22.52 21.43
CA LEU A 127 10.54 22.41 22.51
C LEU A 127 10.98 21.36 23.55
N LEU A 128 11.53 20.23 23.09
CA LEU A 128 12.04 19.16 23.94
C LEU A 128 13.24 19.63 24.76
N GLU A 129 14.17 20.38 24.16
CA GLU A 129 15.30 21.00 24.87
C GLU A 129 14.82 21.97 25.95
N LYS A 130 13.85 22.83 25.64
CA LYS A 130 13.21 23.73 26.63
C LYS A 130 12.53 22.95 27.74
N SER A 131 11.76 21.91 27.42
CA SER A 131 11.12 21.05 28.41
C SER A 131 12.15 20.41 29.33
N ASN A 132 13.24 19.83 28.79
CA ASN A 132 14.31 19.23 29.58
C ASN A 132 15.00 20.23 30.52
N THR A 133 15.28 21.44 30.05
CA THR A 133 15.85 22.50 30.90
C THR A 133 14.89 22.93 32.01
N THR A 134 13.59 23.06 31.72
CA THR A 134 12.58 23.38 32.75
C THR A 134 12.41 22.26 33.78
N LEU A 135 12.41 20.99 33.34
CA LEU A 135 12.37 19.82 34.21
C LEU A 135 13.59 19.77 35.13
N GLN A 136 14.78 20.03 34.59
CA GLN A 136 16.01 20.07 35.37
C GLN A 136 15.99 21.21 36.40
N ALA A 137 15.50 22.39 36.02
CA ALA A 137 15.30 23.50 36.95
C ALA A 137 14.32 23.14 38.07
N ALA A 138 13.19 22.50 37.75
CA ALA A 138 12.20 22.04 38.74
C ALA A 138 12.79 20.98 39.69
N LYS A 139 13.53 19.99 39.16
CA LYS A 139 14.27 19.00 39.97
C LYS A 139 15.25 19.66 40.93
N ASN A 140 16.02 20.64 40.44
CA ASN A 140 16.96 21.38 41.27
C ASN A 140 16.24 22.17 42.37
N GLN A 141 15.16 22.88 42.04
CA GLN A 141 14.34 23.62 43.01
C GLN A 141 13.75 22.69 44.08
N LEU A 142 13.21 21.54 43.68
CA LEU A 142 12.70 20.53 44.60
C LEU A 142 13.80 20.00 45.53
N SER A 143 14.99 19.70 44.99
CA SER A 143 16.12 19.24 45.80
C SER A 143 16.56 20.28 46.83
N VAL A 144 16.59 21.57 46.46
CA VAL A 144 16.93 22.67 47.37
C VAL A 144 15.85 22.84 48.43
N ALA A 145 14.57 22.74 48.06
CA ALA A 145 13.45 22.79 49.00
C ALA A 145 13.50 21.64 50.01
N LEU A 146 13.80 20.41 49.57
CA LEU A 146 13.99 19.24 50.43
C LEU A 146 15.15 19.46 51.41
N ARG A 147 16.32 19.90 50.94
CA ARG A 147 17.47 20.20 51.82
C ARG A 147 17.15 21.29 52.85
N ARG A 148 16.43 22.34 52.47
CA ARG A 148 15.97 23.37 53.41
C ARG A 148 15.02 22.78 54.46
N ARG A 149 14.10 21.90 54.06
CA ARG A 149 13.19 21.21 54.97
C ARG A 149 13.96 20.29 55.93
N GLU A 150 14.95 19.55 55.44
CA GLU A 150 15.83 18.72 56.27
C GLU A 150 16.57 19.56 57.32
N GLN A 151 17.16 20.69 56.92
CA GLN A 151 17.82 21.61 57.85
C GLN A 151 16.87 22.17 58.91
N GLN A 152 15.63 22.51 58.53
CA GLN A 152 14.60 22.96 59.46
C GLN A 152 14.19 21.84 60.44
N MET A 153 14.01 20.62 59.94
CA MET A 153 13.72 19.46 60.80
C MET A 153 14.88 19.18 61.77
N GLU A 154 16.12 19.26 61.31
CA GLU A 154 17.30 19.07 62.15
C GLU A 154 17.40 20.15 63.24
N SER A 155 17.13 21.42 62.89
CA SER A 155 17.03 22.52 63.86
C SER A 155 15.93 22.28 64.90
N LEU A 156 14.75 21.81 64.48
CA LEU A 156 13.65 21.46 65.38
C LEU A 156 14.01 20.29 66.31
N LYS A 157 14.67 19.24 65.80
CA LYS A 157 15.19 18.12 66.61
C LYS A 157 16.24 18.59 67.62
N GLY A 158 17.17 19.47 67.19
CA GLY A 158 18.15 20.11 68.06
C GLY A 158 17.50 20.93 69.18
N ASN A 159 16.49 21.73 68.85
CA ASN A 159 15.71 22.49 69.83
C ASN A 159 14.96 21.56 70.79
N TYR A 160 14.31 20.51 70.30
CA TYR A 160 13.58 19.54 71.13
C TYR A 160 14.52 18.84 72.12
N SER A 161 15.66 18.31 71.64
CA SER A 161 16.67 17.68 72.50
C SER A 161 17.27 18.65 73.52
N SER A 162 17.47 19.92 73.17
CA SER A 162 17.93 20.95 74.10
C SER A 162 16.91 21.24 75.21
N VAL A 163 15.61 21.26 74.87
CA VAL A 163 14.51 21.44 75.85
C VAL A 163 14.39 20.21 76.75
N GLN A 164 14.54 19.00 76.20
CA GLN A 164 14.53 17.76 76.97
C GLN A 164 15.67 17.70 77.98
N ARG A 165 16.91 18.06 77.58
CA ARG A 165 18.06 18.15 78.49
C ARG A 165 17.89 19.22 79.58
N ARG A 166 17.22 20.34 79.27
CA ARG A 166 16.89 21.37 80.27
C ARG A 166 15.85 20.89 81.29
N LYS A 167 14.90 20.03 80.89
CA LYS A 167 13.92 19.42 81.81
C LYS A 167 14.57 18.44 82.80
N GLU A 168 15.63 17.73 82.41
CA GLU A 168 16.33 16.77 83.28
C GLU A 168 17.25 17.44 84.34
N LYS A 169 17.66 18.70 84.11
CA LYS A 169 18.57 19.45 84.98
C LYS A 169 17.82 20.47 85.87
N LYS A 170 16.93 19.97 86.74
CA LYS A 170 16.24 20.64 87.87
C LYS A 170 15.53 22.00 87.63
N MET A 171 14.21 21.98 87.87
CA MET A 171 13.33 22.98 88.51
C MET A 171 13.46 24.48 88.14
N VAL A 172 12.32 25.04 87.70
CA VAL A 172 12.01 26.47 87.44
C VAL A 172 12.70 27.09 86.22
N SER A 173 12.03 27.00 85.07
CA SER A 173 12.23 27.94 83.98
C SER A 173 10.86 28.29 83.40
N MET A 174 10.41 29.51 83.67
CA MET A 174 9.22 30.07 83.02
C MET A 174 9.41 30.04 81.52
N MET A 175 8.46 29.41 80.85
CA MET A 175 8.35 29.36 79.40
C MET A 175 8.15 30.78 78.86
N SER A 176 9.23 31.45 78.44
CA SER A 176 9.12 32.64 77.60
C SER A 176 8.88 32.16 76.16
N VAL A 177 7.62 32.01 75.79
CA VAL A 177 7.23 31.99 74.39
C VAL A 177 7.49 33.39 73.85
N LYS A 178 8.55 33.57 73.05
CA LYS A 178 8.62 34.74 72.18
C LYS A 178 7.45 34.62 71.20
N SER A 179 6.40 35.39 71.46
CA SER A 179 5.35 35.68 70.50
C SER A 179 6.01 36.24 69.24
N GLN A 180 5.80 35.57 68.11
CA GLN A 180 6.11 36.16 66.80
C GLN A 180 5.07 37.25 66.55
N ASP A 181 5.44 38.52 66.74
CA ASP A 181 4.60 39.70 66.46
C ASP A 181 4.46 39.98 64.94
N LYS A 182 4.21 38.96 64.13
CA LYS A 182 3.82 39.14 62.72
C LYS A 182 2.61 38.28 62.42
N PRO A 183 1.41 38.87 62.26
CA PRO A 183 0.26 38.14 61.77
C PRO A 183 0.54 37.72 60.32
N TYR A 184 0.71 36.42 60.10
CA TYR A 184 0.59 35.85 58.75
C TYR A 184 -0.89 35.98 58.34
N PRO A 185 -1.21 36.55 57.16
CA PRO A 185 -2.59 36.79 56.74
C PRO A 185 -3.35 35.52 56.32
N TYR A 186 -2.74 34.34 56.42
CA TYR A 186 -3.38 33.07 56.08
C TYR A 186 -3.05 32.00 57.12
N PRO A 187 -4.05 31.21 57.58
CA PRO A 187 -3.79 30.04 58.39
C PRO A 187 -2.93 29.04 57.61
N PRO A 188 -2.04 28.27 58.26
CA PRO A 188 -1.31 27.21 57.59
C PRO A 188 -2.33 26.18 57.08
N VAL A 189 -2.42 26.06 55.75
CA VAL A 189 -3.19 25.00 55.10
C VAL A 189 -2.48 23.69 55.43
N LEU A 190 -3.04 22.94 56.39
CA LEU A 190 -2.70 21.54 56.58
C LEU A 190 -3.07 20.80 55.29
N PRO A 191 -2.15 20.03 54.66
CA PRO A 191 -2.56 19.17 53.56
C PRO A 191 -3.61 18.22 54.12
N HIS A 192 -4.80 18.23 53.52
CA HIS A 192 -5.82 17.23 53.81
C HIS A 192 -5.18 15.85 53.66
N ALA A 193 -5.15 15.10 54.77
CA ALA A 193 -4.98 13.67 54.70
C ALA A 193 -6.18 13.13 53.92
N MET A 194 -5.98 12.86 52.63
CA MET A 194 -6.83 11.95 51.89
C MET A 194 -6.70 10.61 52.60
N ASN A 195 -7.75 10.26 53.34
CA ASN A 195 -8.01 8.87 53.67
C ASN A 195 -8.38 8.20 52.35
N GLU A 196 -7.39 7.59 51.70
CA GLU A 196 -7.66 6.52 50.75
C GLU A 196 -7.92 5.27 51.60
N ASP A 197 -9.17 5.17 52.05
CA ASP A 197 -9.71 3.87 52.46
C ASP A 197 -9.80 3.01 51.19
N GLU A 198 -9.25 1.82 51.35
CA GLU A 198 -9.27 0.70 50.45
C GLU A 198 -10.72 0.42 50.00
N ASP A 199 -10.99 0.63 48.71
CA ASP A 199 -11.98 -0.16 48.01
C ASP A 199 -11.38 -0.58 46.67
N ASP A 200 -11.15 -1.87 46.61
CA ASP A 200 -10.69 -2.61 45.44
C ASP A 200 -11.61 -2.39 44.24
N ASN A 201 -10.98 -2.39 43.07
CA ASN A 201 -11.53 -2.93 41.82
C ASN A 201 -12.51 -2.04 41.02
N ASP A 202 -12.01 -0.94 40.45
CA ASP A 202 -12.28 -0.58 39.04
C ASP A 202 -11.41 0.61 38.62
N ASN A 203 -10.33 0.33 37.89
CA ASN A 203 -9.50 1.36 37.25
C ASN A 203 -10.28 2.02 36.10
N THR A 204 -11.18 2.93 36.43
CA THR A 204 -11.72 3.92 35.51
C THR A 204 -11.82 5.26 36.22
N THR A 205 -10.71 6.01 36.19
CA THR A 205 -10.76 7.44 36.52
C THR A 205 -11.79 8.13 35.60
N PRO A 206 -12.57 9.11 36.08
CA PRO A 206 -13.62 9.76 35.29
C PRO A 206 -13.09 10.40 33.99
N GLU A 207 -11.82 10.86 33.97
CA GLU A 207 -11.15 11.34 32.75
C GLU A 207 -10.89 10.22 31.73
N SER A 208 -10.59 8.98 32.16
CA SER A 208 -10.38 7.85 31.26
C SER A 208 -11.67 7.38 30.58
N LEU A 209 -12.79 7.43 31.31
CA LEU A 209 -14.13 7.17 30.77
C LEU A 209 -14.54 8.27 29.77
N GLN A 210 -14.22 9.53 30.05
CA GLN A 210 -14.51 10.65 29.15
C GLN A 210 -13.73 10.55 27.84
N LEU A 211 -12.42 10.24 27.90
CA LEU A 211 -11.58 10.04 26.72
C LEU A 211 -11.98 8.80 25.92
N GLN A 212 -12.37 7.70 26.57
CA GLN A 212 -12.91 6.52 25.88
C GLN A 212 -14.25 6.81 25.22
N GLN A 213 -15.13 7.56 25.88
CA GLN A 213 -16.44 7.92 25.33
C GLN A 213 -16.32 8.89 24.15
N GLU A 214 -15.40 9.85 24.21
CA GLU A 214 -15.05 10.71 23.06
C GLU A 214 -14.48 9.88 21.91
N SER A 215 -13.58 8.93 22.19
CA SER A 215 -12.98 8.04 21.18
C SER A 215 -14.04 7.13 20.52
N ILE A 216 -14.96 6.59 21.30
CA ILE A 216 -16.09 5.77 20.80
C ILE A 216 -17.06 6.61 19.97
N SER A 217 -17.32 7.86 20.38
CA SER A 217 -18.18 8.78 19.61
C SER A 217 -17.54 9.18 18.28
N ALA A 218 -16.23 9.43 18.24
CA ALA A 218 -15.48 9.75 17.03
C ALA A 218 -15.44 8.55 16.07
N LEU A 219 -15.19 7.35 16.60
CA LEU A 219 -15.21 6.11 15.81
C LEU A 219 -16.61 5.80 15.27
N SER A 220 -17.67 6.04 16.05
CA SER A 220 -19.05 5.86 15.61
C SER A 220 -19.42 6.85 14.50
N SER A 221 -19.01 8.12 14.62
CA SER A 221 -19.15 9.12 13.56
C SER A 221 -18.44 8.72 12.26
N VAL A 222 -17.23 8.17 12.36
CA VAL A 222 -16.47 7.68 11.21
C VAL A 222 -17.14 6.47 10.58
N ALA A 223 -17.64 5.52 11.39
CA ALA A 223 -18.37 4.35 10.91
C ALA A 223 -19.70 4.71 10.23
N GLU A 224 -20.44 5.68 10.77
CA GLU A 224 -21.65 6.21 10.14
C GLU A 224 -21.35 6.95 8.83
N SER A 225 -20.24 7.69 8.77
CA SER A 225 -19.81 8.36 7.54
C SER A 225 -19.41 7.34 6.45
N LEU A 226 -18.65 6.31 6.83
CA LEU A 226 -18.25 5.22 5.94
C LEU A 226 -19.45 4.41 5.43
N THR A 227 -20.42 4.12 6.28
CA THR A 227 -21.64 3.41 5.88
C THR A 227 -22.47 4.27 4.91
N ARG A 228 -22.66 5.57 5.15
CA ARG A 228 -23.33 6.47 4.20
C ARG A 228 -22.59 6.54 2.86
N GLN A 229 -21.26 6.65 2.88
CA GLN A 229 -20.44 6.68 1.66
C GLN A 229 -20.52 5.36 0.88
N ASN A 230 -20.48 4.21 1.56
CA ASN A 230 -20.67 2.91 0.91
C ASN A 230 -22.07 2.78 0.32
N THR A 231 -23.10 3.21 1.03
CA THR A 231 -24.49 3.17 0.52
C THR A 231 -24.64 4.04 -0.73
N HIS A 232 -24.00 5.22 -0.73
CA HIS A 232 -23.98 6.10 -1.89
C HIS A 232 -23.20 5.52 -3.07
N LEU A 233 -22.06 4.86 -2.83
CA LEU A 233 -21.31 4.13 -3.85
C LEU A 233 -22.13 2.99 -4.46
N TYR A 234 -22.84 2.22 -3.64
CA TYR A 234 -23.73 1.18 -4.11
C TYR A 234 -24.83 1.74 -5.02
N GLN A 235 -25.47 2.85 -4.63
CA GLN A 235 -26.46 3.52 -5.48
C GLN A 235 -25.85 4.01 -6.80
N CYS A 236 -24.67 4.63 -6.78
CA CYS A 236 -23.99 5.08 -7.99
C CYS A 236 -23.62 3.92 -8.93
N ILE A 237 -23.25 2.76 -8.36
CA ILE A 237 -22.96 1.54 -9.13
C ILE A 237 -24.25 0.98 -9.72
N GLU A 238 -25.33 0.87 -8.95
CA GLU A 238 -26.63 0.40 -9.45
C GLU A 238 -27.18 1.31 -10.55
N GLU A 239 -27.09 2.63 -10.39
CA GLU A 239 -27.47 3.60 -11.42
C GLU A 239 -26.60 3.46 -12.67
N ALA A 240 -25.29 3.28 -12.52
CA ALA A 240 -24.38 3.09 -13.64
C ALA A 240 -24.66 1.78 -14.39
N VAL A 241 -24.99 0.69 -13.68
CA VAL A 241 -25.37 -0.60 -14.27
C VAL A 241 -26.71 -0.48 -14.98
N ALA A 242 -27.71 0.15 -14.36
CA ALA A 242 -29.02 0.39 -14.97
C ALA A 242 -28.92 1.27 -16.24
N GLU A 243 -28.05 2.28 -16.24
CA GLU A 243 -27.83 3.13 -17.40
C GLU A 243 -27.03 2.42 -18.50
N LEU A 244 -26.09 1.55 -18.15
CA LEU A 244 -25.40 0.67 -19.09
C LEU A 244 -26.38 -0.30 -19.75
N ASP A 245 -27.27 -0.92 -18.99
CA ASP A 245 -28.32 -1.80 -19.52
C ASP A 245 -29.26 -1.04 -20.46
N ARG A 246 -29.64 0.19 -20.11
CA ARG A 246 -30.46 1.05 -20.98
C ARG A 246 -29.75 1.45 -22.28
N LEU A 247 -28.43 1.65 -22.24
CA LEU A 247 -27.60 2.00 -23.40
C LEU A 247 -27.25 0.80 -24.27
N LEU A 248 -27.15 -0.39 -23.67
CA LEU A 248 -26.90 -1.64 -24.37
C LEU A 248 -28.17 -2.23 -24.99
N GLN A 249 -29.36 -1.94 -24.45
CA GLN A 249 -30.65 -2.40 -24.99
C GLN A 249 -30.81 -2.15 -26.50
N PRO A 250 -30.55 -0.93 -27.04
CA PRO A 250 -30.60 -0.65 -28.47
C PRO A 250 -29.56 -1.43 -29.28
N ALA A 251 -28.35 -1.64 -28.74
CA ALA A 251 -27.29 -2.40 -29.41
C ALA A 251 -27.61 -3.90 -29.45
N ILE A 252 -28.19 -4.45 -28.38
CA ILE A 252 -28.66 -5.83 -28.29
C ILE A 252 -29.86 -6.05 -29.24
N LEU A 253 -30.79 -5.09 -29.32
CA LEU A 253 -31.91 -5.11 -30.26
C LEU A 253 -31.46 -4.94 -31.72
N ALA A 254 -30.50 -4.06 -32.00
CA ALA A 254 -29.93 -3.88 -33.34
C ALA A 254 -29.10 -5.09 -33.79
N ARG A 255 -28.41 -5.77 -32.87
CA ARG A 255 -27.71 -7.04 -33.14
C ARG A 255 -28.68 -8.18 -33.46
N ARG A 256 -29.92 -8.12 -32.93
CA ARG A 256 -31.03 -9.02 -33.31
C ARG A 256 -31.73 -8.65 -34.62
N LEU A 257 -31.66 -7.38 -35.06
CA LEU A 257 -32.43 -6.86 -36.20
C LEU A 257 -31.60 -6.45 -37.44
N GLN A 258 -30.27 -6.59 -37.42
CA GLN A 258 -29.37 -6.43 -38.59
C GLN A 258 -29.63 -5.14 -39.42
N LEU A 259 -29.93 -4.01 -38.78
CA LEU A 259 -30.25 -2.76 -39.48
C LEU A 259 -29.40 -1.57 -38.99
N CYS A 260 -28.83 -0.88 -40.00
CA CYS A 260 -28.30 0.48 -40.01
C CYS A 260 -26.92 0.77 -39.37
N VAL A 261 -25.89 0.64 -40.21
CA VAL A 261 -24.50 1.11 -40.02
C VAL A 261 -24.39 2.64 -39.90
N GLN A 262 -25.41 3.42 -40.29
CA GLN A 262 -25.33 4.89 -40.33
C GLN A 262 -25.67 5.61 -39.01
N GLN A 263 -26.36 4.98 -38.05
CA GLN A 263 -26.56 5.57 -36.71
C GLN A 263 -25.38 5.29 -35.75
N GLN A 264 -24.48 4.37 -36.11
CA GLN A 264 -23.35 3.96 -35.26
C GLN A 264 -22.25 5.03 -35.16
N THR A 265 -22.07 5.87 -36.18
CA THR A 265 -20.96 6.86 -36.20
C THR A 265 -21.20 8.03 -35.24
N LYS A 266 -22.45 8.52 -35.12
CA LYS A 266 -22.80 9.56 -34.15
C LYS A 266 -22.81 9.03 -32.71
N ASN A 267 -23.28 7.80 -32.50
CA ASN A 267 -23.22 7.16 -31.20
C ASN A 267 -21.77 6.83 -30.79
N ALA A 268 -20.90 6.44 -31.72
CA ALA A 268 -19.49 6.20 -31.43
C ALA A 268 -18.78 7.48 -30.99
N ALA A 269 -18.99 8.61 -31.67
CA ALA A 269 -18.39 9.89 -31.26
C ALA A 269 -18.88 10.37 -29.88
N VAL A 270 -20.17 10.18 -29.57
CA VAL A 270 -20.71 10.50 -28.24
C VAL A 270 -20.21 9.53 -27.17
N LEU A 271 -20.04 8.25 -27.51
CA LEU A 271 -19.45 7.23 -26.63
C LEU A 271 -17.99 7.56 -26.34
N ASP A 272 -17.24 7.97 -27.35
CA ASP A 272 -15.82 8.31 -27.23
C ASP A 272 -15.61 9.57 -26.39
N ALA A 273 -16.48 10.58 -26.57
CA ALA A 273 -16.50 11.77 -25.72
C ALA A 273 -16.89 11.45 -24.27
N LYS A 274 -17.86 10.55 -24.04
CA LYS A 274 -18.24 10.10 -22.69
C LYS A 274 -17.16 9.23 -22.04
N LEU A 275 -16.48 8.38 -22.80
CA LEU A 275 -15.34 7.58 -22.34
C LEU A 275 -14.18 8.48 -21.95
N HIS A 276 -13.83 9.47 -22.77
CA HIS A 276 -12.81 10.46 -22.43
C HIS A 276 -13.17 11.24 -21.16
N LYS A 277 -14.43 11.64 -21.00
CA LYS A 277 -14.90 12.34 -19.79
C LYS A 277 -14.84 11.45 -18.55
N ARG A 278 -15.17 10.16 -18.66
CA ARG A 278 -15.06 9.20 -17.55
C ARG A 278 -13.62 8.84 -17.23
N ILE A 279 -12.75 8.69 -18.23
CA ILE A 279 -11.31 8.48 -18.02
C ILE A 279 -10.69 9.68 -17.30
N ALA A 280 -11.10 10.90 -17.66
CA ALA A 280 -10.68 12.11 -16.95
C ALA A 280 -11.13 12.11 -15.48
N LEU A 281 -12.37 11.71 -15.21
CA LEU A 281 -12.92 11.63 -13.84
C LEU A 281 -12.25 10.53 -13.01
N VAL A 282 -11.91 9.39 -13.63
CA VAL A 282 -11.11 8.33 -13.00
C VAL A 282 -9.70 8.81 -12.71
N ARG A 283 -9.05 9.54 -13.63
CA ARG A 283 -7.74 10.16 -13.39
C ARG A 283 -7.79 11.19 -12.25
N GLU A 284 -8.87 11.94 -12.14
CA GLU A 284 -9.11 12.91 -11.07
C GLU A 284 -9.28 12.20 -9.71
N LEU A 285 -10.05 11.11 -9.65
CA LEU A 285 -10.18 10.28 -8.45
C LEU A 285 -8.88 9.55 -8.08
N LEU A 286 -8.08 9.13 -9.06
CA LEU A 286 -6.76 8.52 -8.86
C LEU A 286 -5.69 9.52 -8.39
N THR A 287 -5.96 10.82 -8.50
CA THR A 287 -5.06 11.90 -8.05
C THR A 287 -5.51 12.53 -6.72
N GLU A 288 -6.68 12.15 -6.19
CA GLU A 288 -7.08 12.53 -4.83
C GLU A 288 -6.18 11.85 -3.79
N GLU A 289 -5.82 12.61 -2.74
CA GLU A 289 -4.88 12.25 -1.66
C GLU A 289 -5.20 10.95 -0.89
N LYS A 290 -6.35 10.32 -1.16
CA LYS A 290 -6.82 9.10 -0.49
C LYS A 290 -6.73 7.84 -1.35
N TYR A 291 -6.29 7.95 -2.60
CA TYR A 291 -6.16 6.78 -3.47
C TYR A 291 -4.82 6.06 -3.21
N VAL A 292 -4.90 4.82 -2.71
CA VAL A 292 -3.74 3.94 -2.51
C VAL A 292 -3.81 2.84 -3.56
N SER A 293 -2.69 2.58 -4.24
CA SER A 293 -2.60 1.54 -5.28
C SER A 293 -2.95 0.16 -4.71
N ILE A 294 -3.63 -0.70 -5.49
CA ILE A 294 -3.85 -2.11 -5.09
C ILE A 294 -2.52 -2.79 -4.75
N ASP A 295 -1.45 -2.45 -5.47
CA ASP A 295 -0.09 -2.99 -5.24
C ASP A 295 0.52 -2.51 -3.91
N GLU A 296 0.05 -1.38 -3.37
CA GLU A 296 0.44 -0.85 -2.04
C GLU A 296 -0.51 -1.37 -0.93
N VAL A 297 -1.78 -1.64 -1.25
CA VAL A 297 -2.77 -2.18 -0.30
C VAL A 297 -2.47 -3.64 0.06
N THR A 298 -2.03 -4.47 -0.90
CA THR A 298 -1.69 -5.87 -0.64
C THR A 298 -0.58 -6.08 0.42
N PRO A 299 0.60 -5.43 0.32
CA PRO A 299 1.61 -5.55 1.37
C PRO A 299 1.18 -4.93 2.69
N LEU A 300 0.41 -3.83 2.68
CA LEU A 300 -0.16 -3.24 3.90
C LEU A 300 -1.20 -4.16 4.56
N GLN A 301 -1.98 -4.91 3.79
CA GLN A 301 -2.90 -5.93 4.31
C GLN A 301 -2.15 -7.13 4.90
N GLU A 302 -1.03 -7.56 4.29
CA GLU A 302 -0.19 -8.61 4.84
C GLU A 302 0.49 -8.16 6.15
N GLU A 303 0.99 -6.93 6.20
CA GLU A 303 1.56 -6.34 7.41
C GLU A 303 0.51 -6.19 8.51
N LEU A 304 -0.70 -5.73 8.18
CA LEU A 304 -1.83 -5.68 9.11
C LEU A 304 -2.20 -7.08 9.62
N ARG A 305 -2.19 -8.10 8.75
CA ARG A 305 -2.47 -9.49 9.13
C ARG A 305 -1.40 -10.04 10.08
N LEU A 306 -0.13 -9.71 9.85
CA LEU A 306 0.97 -10.06 10.74
C LEU A 306 0.82 -9.38 12.11
N GLN A 307 0.54 -8.07 12.13
CA GLN A 307 0.30 -7.32 13.36
C GLN A 307 -0.90 -7.87 14.14
N LEU A 308 -2.01 -8.20 13.46
CA LEU A 308 -3.17 -8.84 14.09
C LEU A 308 -2.82 -10.21 14.68
N SER A 309 -2.02 -11.01 13.98
CA SER A 309 -1.49 -12.28 14.50
C SER A 309 -0.68 -12.06 15.79
N ASP A 310 0.22 -11.08 15.81
CA ASP A 310 1.05 -10.81 16.98
C ASP A 310 0.23 -10.25 18.15
N ILE A 311 -0.79 -9.43 17.89
CA ILE A 311 -1.77 -9.01 18.91
C ILE A 311 -2.50 -10.23 19.48
N THR A 312 -2.93 -11.19 18.66
CA THR A 312 -3.59 -12.40 19.18
C THR A 312 -2.64 -13.24 20.05
N LYS A 313 -1.37 -13.39 19.66
CA LYS A 313 -0.36 -14.07 20.49
C LYS A 313 -0.15 -13.35 21.83
N LEU A 314 0.07 -12.04 21.80
CA LEU A 314 0.23 -11.22 23.01
C LEU A 314 -1.02 -11.27 23.91
N LYS A 315 -2.22 -11.36 23.33
CA LYS A 315 -3.46 -11.53 24.09
C LYS A 315 -3.50 -12.90 24.77
N THR A 316 -3.15 -13.97 24.06
CA THR A 316 -3.08 -15.32 24.66
C THR A 316 -2.01 -15.42 25.75
N GLU A 317 -0.85 -14.78 25.56
CA GLU A 317 0.20 -14.70 26.58
C GLU A 317 -0.27 -13.91 27.80
N ASN A 318 -0.99 -12.79 27.60
CA ASN A 318 -1.58 -12.03 28.70
C ASN A 318 -2.65 -12.84 29.46
N GLU A 319 -3.49 -13.59 28.75
CA GLU A 319 -4.49 -14.46 29.37
C GLU A 319 -3.81 -15.58 30.19
N GLN A 320 -2.73 -16.17 29.68
CA GLN A 320 -1.91 -17.14 30.41
C GLN A 320 -1.25 -16.51 31.64
N LEU A 321 -0.66 -15.32 31.51
CA LEU A 321 -0.06 -14.61 32.63
C LEU A 321 -1.11 -14.29 33.69
N ARG A 322 -2.28 -13.78 33.31
CA ARG A 322 -3.40 -13.54 34.22
C ARG A 322 -3.85 -14.81 34.92
N HIS A 323 -3.91 -15.94 34.21
CA HIS A 323 -4.23 -17.23 34.82
C HIS A 323 -3.18 -17.66 35.84
N THR A 324 -1.88 -17.54 35.53
CA THR A 324 -0.80 -17.85 36.48
C THR A 324 -0.80 -16.91 37.69
N LEU A 325 -1.07 -15.62 37.50
CA LEU A 325 -1.17 -14.64 38.58
C LEU A 325 -2.37 -14.93 39.49
N THR A 326 -3.49 -15.35 38.90
CA THR A 326 -4.68 -15.79 39.65
C THR A 326 -4.37 -17.08 40.43
N GLN A 327 -3.67 -18.04 39.82
CA GLN A 327 -3.24 -19.26 40.51
C GLN A 327 -2.29 -18.96 41.67
N LEU A 328 -1.31 -18.07 41.49
CA LEU A 328 -0.39 -17.64 42.55
C LEU A 328 -1.14 -16.91 43.68
N SER A 329 -2.06 -16.02 43.35
CA SER A 329 -2.92 -15.35 44.34
C SER A 329 -3.77 -16.35 45.13
N THR A 330 -4.38 -17.35 44.46
CA THR A 330 -5.12 -18.41 45.16
C THR A 330 -4.20 -19.29 46.02
N ALA A 331 -2.97 -19.54 45.59
CA ALA A 331 -1.98 -20.29 46.35
C ALA A 331 -1.53 -19.52 47.61
N GLU A 332 -1.35 -18.20 47.51
CA GLU A 332 -1.08 -17.30 48.64
C GLU A 332 -2.24 -17.28 49.65
N VAL A 333 -3.48 -17.24 49.17
CA VAL A 333 -4.68 -17.36 50.02
C VAL A 333 -4.77 -18.74 50.69
N THR A 334 -4.34 -19.82 50.04
CA THR A 334 -4.28 -21.14 50.70
C THR A 334 -3.13 -21.26 51.70
N ASN A 335 -1.97 -20.63 51.43
CA ASN A 335 -0.83 -20.61 52.34
C ASN A 335 -1.11 -19.79 53.61
N THR A 336 -1.81 -18.66 53.49
CA THR A 336 -2.27 -17.86 54.63
C THR A 336 -3.28 -18.64 55.48
N LYS A 337 -4.25 -19.33 54.85
CA LYS A 337 -5.17 -20.24 55.57
C LYS A 337 -4.46 -21.40 56.27
N LEU A 338 -3.41 -21.95 55.67
CA LEU A 338 -2.56 -22.98 56.30
C LEU A 338 -1.77 -22.41 57.49
N HIS A 339 -1.24 -21.19 57.35
CA HIS A 339 -0.53 -20.51 58.42
C HIS A 339 -1.45 -20.18 59.61
N ASP A 340 -2.68 -19.76 59.34
CA ASP A 340 -3.71 -19.51 60.36
C ASP A 340 -4.21 -20.82 61.00
N ALA A 341 -4.31 -21.91 60.24
CA ALA A 341 -4.64 -23.23 60.77
C ALA A 341 -3.52 -23.76 61.69
N ILE A 342 -2.25 -23.52 61.35
CA ILE A 342 -1.10 -23.89 62.20
C ILE A 342 -1.09 -23.06 63.49
N LEU A 343 -1.35 -21.75 63.42
CA LEU A 343 -1.41 -20.87 64.60
C LEU A 343 -2.59 -21.17 65.54
N ASN A 344 -3.69 -21.72 65.03
CA ASN A 344 -4.88 -22.10 65.81
C ASN A 344 -4.89 -23.57 66.26
N THR A 345 -3.85 -24.36 65.99
CA THR A 345 -3.74 -25.70 66.57
C THR A 345 -3.35 -25.60 68.06
N PRO A 346 -4.15 -26.14 69.00
CA PRO A 346 -3.83 -26.07 70.41
C PRO A 346 -2.55 -26.86 70.70
N LYS A 347 -1.54 -26.17 71.25
CA LYS A 347 -0.26 -26.76 71.67
C LYS A 347 -0.50 -28.00 72.54
N PRO A 348 0.02 -29.19 72.18
CA PRO A 348 -0.01 -30.32 73.09
C PRO A 348 0.89 -30.01 74.30
N LYS A 349 0.37 -30.31 75.50
CA LYS A 349 1.13 -30.21 76.74
C LYS A 349 2.31 -31.18 76.67
N LEU A 350 3.53 -30.64 76.70
CA LEU A 350 4.77 -31.40 76.78
C LEU A 350 4.89 -32.01 78.19
N ASP A 351 4.68 -33.32 78.30
CA ASP A 351 5.26 -34.10 79.40
C ASP A 351 6.72 -34.41 79.07
N ALA A 352 7.58 -34.08 80.03
CA ALA A 352 9.02 -34.23 79.92
C ALA A 352 9.42 -35.70 79.89
N SER A 353 10.09 -36.12 78.82
CA SER A 353 10.95 -37.31 78.79
C SER A 353 12.03 -37.14 77.73
N PRO A 354 13.29 -37.48 78.01
CA PRO A 354 14.39 -37.29 77.06
C PRO A 354 14.40 -38.46 76.08
N ILE A 355 14.22 -38.18 74.79
CA ILE A 355 14.36 -39.20 73.74
C ILE A 355 15.51 -38.84 72.80
N ARG A 356 16.28 -39.89 72.56
CA ARG A 356 17.55 -40.04 71.89
C ARG A 356 17.59 -39.49 70.47
N ILE A 357 18.75 -38.95 70.11
CA ILE A 357 19.21 -38.73 68.74
C ILE A 357 19.21 -40.09 68.01
N ILE A 358 18.44 -40.18 66.94
CA ILE A 358 18.56 -41.23 65.92
C ILE A 358 18.52 -40.53 64.57
N THR A 359 19.65 -40.58 63.85
CA THR A 359 19.73 -40.38 62.40
C THR A 359 19.29 -41.66 61.69
N PRO A 360 18.63 -41.55 60.51
CA PRO A 360 19.25 -42.02 59.26
C PRO A 360 18.96 -41.05 58.09
N SER A 361 19.88 -40.80 57.14
CA SER A 361 20.32 -41.66 56.02
C SER A 361 19.23 -42.00 54.99
N ASN A 362 19.22 -41.27 53.87
CA ASN A 362 19.31 -41.75 52.47
C ASN A 362 18.60 -40.75 51.53
N VAL A 363 19.34 -40.01 50.70
CA VAL A 363 19.79 -40.35 49.32
C VAL A 363 18.61 -40.40 48.34
N LEU A 364 18.57 -39.46 47.39
CA LEU A 364 18.64 -39.77 45.96
C LEU A 364 18.85 -38.51 45.09
N SER A 365 19.95 -38.57 44.35
CA SER A 365 20.36 -37.71 43.25
C SER A 365 19.38 -37.71 42.08
N LEU A 366 19.37 -36.65 41.29
CA LEU A 366 19.42 -36.77 39.83
C LEU A 366 20.06 -35.54 39.19
N ARG A 367 21.25 -35.77 38.63
CA ARG A 367 21.87 -35.00 37.54
C ARG A 367 21.07 -35.24 36.27
N HIS A 368 20.93 -34.24 35.40
CA HIS A 368 21.49 -34.27 34.03
C HIS A 368 21.07 -33.08 33.14
N LEU A 369 21.99 -32.76 32.22
CA LEU A 369 21.87 -32.06 30.92
C LEU A 369 22.19 -30.56 30.82
N THR A 370 23.51 -30.31 30.76
CA THR A 370 24.30 -29.70 29.66
C THR A 370 23.67 -28.78 28.59
N GLU A 371 24.46 -27.71 28.33
CA GLU A 371 24.72 -26.94 27.10
C GLU A 371 23.82 -25.74 26.71
N PRO A 372 24.44 -24.55 26.53
CA PRO A 372 24.02 -23.58 25.53
C PRO A 372 24.99 -23.58 24.34
N THR A 373 24.48 -23.93 23.17
CA THR A 373 25.16 -23.76 21.88
C THR A 373 25.03 -22.31 21.40
N ASN A 374 26.19 -21.72 21.09
CA ASN A 374 26.36 -20.48 20.35
C ASN A 374 25.76 -20.61 18.94
N CYS A 375 24.84 -19.71 18.57
CA CYS A 375 24.53 -19.42 17.17
C CYS A 375 25.04 -18.03 16.80
N LYS A 376 25.98 -18.04 15.86
CA LYS A 376 26.53 -16.92 15.10
C LYS A 376 25.41 -16.13 14.40
N VAL A 377 25.59 -14.81 14.40
CA VAL A 377 24.98 -13.89 13.43
C VAL A 377 26.05 -13.61 12.38
N GLU A 378 25.78 -13.95 11.13
CA GLU A 378 26.43 -13.34 9.97
C GLU A 378 25.47 -12.32 9.35
N PRO A 379 25.97 -11.17 8.86
CA PRO A 379 25.19 -10.25 8.05
C PRO A 379 25.26 -10.65 6.58
N THR A 380 24.12 -10.63 5.89
CA THR A 380 24.06 -10.65 4.43
C THR A 380 24.02 -9.22 3.89
N ASP A 381 24.95 -8.92 3.00
CA ASP A 381 24.83 -7.89 1.96
C ASP A 381 23.69 -8.22 0.97
#